data_AF-A0A0J0YC94-F1
#
_entry.id   AF-A0A0J0YC94-F1
#
_cell.length_a   1.000
_cell.length_b   1.000
_cell.length_c   1.000
_cell.angle_alpha   90.00
_cell.angle_beta   90.00
_cell.angle_gamma   90.00
#
_symmetry.space_group_name_H-M   'P 1'
#
loop_
_entity.id
_entity.type
_entity.pdbx_description
1 polymer ?
#
loop_
_entity_poly.entity_id
_entity_poly.type
_entity_poly.pdbx_seq_one_letter_code
_entity_poly.pdbx_strand_id
1 'polypeptide(L)'
;MSKKQIEERIALLYLALQFCSERKKTFTSGERICINQERFQLMHILENERATPRPVSKEIESKIKYISQQTLLYHFKPYYEDPFKEETEIAS
;
A
#
# COMPACT_ATOMS: atom_id res chain seq x y z
N MET A 1 14.40 -3.90 -7.99
CA MET A 1 13.58 -2.68 -8.11
C MET A 1 14.46 -1.51 -7.73
N SER A 2 14.36 -0.37 -8.41
CA SER A 2 15.01 0.86 -7.96
C SER A 2 14.29 1.43 -6.72
N LYS A 3 14.96 2.30 -5.96
CA LYS A 3 14.35 3.01 -4.82
C LYS A 3 13.01 3.64 -5.18
N LYS A 4 12.96 4.39 -6.30
CA LYS A 4 11.73 5.00 -6.82
C LYS A 4 10.61 3.98 -7.07
N GLN A 5 10.91 2.83 -7.66
CA GLN A 5 9.91 1.78 -7.90
C GLN A 5 9.38 1.18 -6.59
N ILE A 6 10.21 1.08 -5.57
CA ILE A 6 9.83 0.61 -4.24
C ILE A 6 8.89 1.63 -3.58
N GLU A 7 9.23 2.92 -3.65
CA GLU A 7 8.41 4.00 -3.09
C GLU A 7 7.04 4.10 -3.76
N GLU A 8 6.99 4.05 -5.10
CA GLU A 8 5.74 4.01 -5.87
C GLU A 8 4.88 2.81 -5.51
N ARG A 9 5.50 1.63 -5.30
CA ARG A 9 4.78 0.43 -4.87
C ARG A 9 4.22 0.57 -3.47
N ILE A 10 4.99 1.09 -2.51
CA ILE A 10 4.52 1.35 -1.14
C ILE A 10 3.30 2.27 -1.14
N ALA A 11 3.36 3.38 -1.90
CA ALA A 11 2.26 4.32 -2.04
C ALA A 11 1.00 3.66 -2.62
N LEU A 12 1.16 2.82 -3.65
CA LEU A 12 0.05 2.07 -4.23
C LEU A 12 -0.60 1.09 -3.22
N LEU A 13 0.21 0.36 -2.44
CA LEU A 13 -0.31 -0.56 -1.42
C LEU A 13 -1.04 0.21 -0.31
N TYR A 14 -0.52 1.38 0.08
CA TYR A 14 -1.15 2.24 1.07
C TYR A 14 -2.50 2.79 0.60
N LEU A 15 -2.55 3.31 -0.63
CA LEU A 15 -3.77 3.78 -1.28
C LEU A 15 -4.83 2.68 -1.36
N ALA A 16 -4.45 1.46 -1.74
CA ALA A 16 -5.37 0.34 -1.87
C ALA A 16 -6.03 -0.02 -0.52
N LEU A 17 -5.27 0.04 0.58
CA LEU A 17 -5.80 -0.22 1.93
C LEU A 17 -6.75 0.87 2.41
N GLN A 18 -6.41 2.14 2.15
CA GLN A 18 -7.26 3.28 2.53
C GLN A 18 -8.58 3.28 1.78
N PHE A 19 -8.53 3.18 0.44
CA PHE A 19 -9.72 3.14 -0.39
C PHE A 19 -10.67 2.01 0.05
N CYS A 20 -10.12 0.85 0.43
CA CYS A 20 -10.92 -0.25 0.92
C CYS A 20 -11.53 -0.04 2.30
N SER A 21 -10.89 0.74 3.16
CA SER A 21 -11.40 1.05 4.50
C SER A 21 -12.55 2.07 4.42
N GLU A 22 -12.49 3.00 3.48
CA GLU A 22 -13.45 4.11 3.38
C GLU A 22 -14.63 3.85 2.44
N ARG A 23 -14.45 3.05 1.38
CA ARG A 23 -15.46 2.93 0.31
C ARG A 23 -16.02 1.53 0.15
N LYS A 24 -15.15 0.53 -0.04
CA LYS A 24 -15.57 -0.83 -0.46
C LYS A 24 -14.67 -1.90 0.16
N LYS A 25 -15.28 -2.87 0.85
CA LYS A 25 -14.58 -4.05 1.39
C LYS A 25 -14.15 -5.03 0.28
N THR A 26 -13.21 -4.61 -0.57
CA THR A 26 -12.68 -5.40 -1.71
C THR A 26 -11.70 -6.49 -1.24
N PHE A 27 -10.99 -6.24 -0.15
CA PHE A 27 -10.05 -7.18 0.45
C PHE A 27 -10.64 -7.86 1.68
N THR A 28 -10.41 -9.16 1.79
CA THR A 28 -10.59 -9.90 3.05
C THR A 28 -9.54 -9.47 4.09
N SER A 29 -9.74 -9.86 5.35
CA SER A 29 -8.73 -9.62 6.39
C SER A 29 -7.38 -10.26 6.04
N GLY A 30 -7.37 -11.48 5.50
CA GLY A 30 -6.13 -12.16 5.09
C GLY A 30 -5.40 -11.41 3.97
N GLU A 31 -6.14 -10.92 2.98
CA GLU A 31 -5.53 -10.14 1.88
C GLU A 31 -4.95 -8.81 2.36
N ARG A 32 -5.63 -8.12 3.30
CA ARG A 32 -5.07 -6.90 3.92
C ARG A 32 -3.78 -7.18 4.68
N ILE A 33 -3.69 -8.32 5.37
CA ILE A 33 -2.47 -8.75 6.06
C ILE A 33 -1.34 -8.94 5.05
N CYS A 34 -1.59 -9.64 3.93
CA CYS A 34 -0.58 -9.84 2.89
C CYS A 34 -0.11 -8.52 2.27
N ILE A 35 -1.03 -7.58 2.00
CA ILE A 35 -0.70 -6.24 1.49
C ILE A 35 0.18 -5.47 2.48
N ASN A 36 -0.18 -5.48 3.76
CA ASN A 36 0.62 -4.85 4.81
C ASN A 36 2.02 -5.50 4.92
N GLN A 37 2.11 -6.83 4.84
CA GLN A 37 3.39 -7.55 4.88
C GLN A 37 4.30 -7.16 3.71
N GLU A 38 3.77 -7.09 2.48
CA GLU A 38 4.55 -6.60 1.34
C GLU A 38 5.01 -5.16 1.58
N ARG A 39 4.11 -4.28 2.06
CA ARG A 39 4.42 -2.87 2.34
C ARG A 39 5.56 -2.74 3.35
N PHE A 40 5.49 -3.43 4.49
CA PHE A 40 6.55 -3.41 5.50
C PHE A 40 7.86 -4.01 5.00
N GLN A 41 7.81 -5.08 4.21
CA GLN A 41 9.00 -5.65 3.60
C GLN A 41 9.68 -4.66 2.65
N LEU A 42 8.90 -3.92 1.87
CA LEU A 42 9.42 -2.90 0.96
C LEU A 42 10.02 -1.71 1.71
N MET A 43 9.40 -1.27 2.82
CA MET A 43 10.00 -0.25 3.69
C MET A 43 11.32 -0.73 4.28
N HIS A 44 11.40 -1.98 4.74
CA HIS A 44 12.64 -2.55 5.23
C HIS A 44 13.74 -2.62 4.16
N ILE A 45 13.39 -2.90 2.90
CA ILE A 45 14.34 -2.92 1.78
C ILE A 45 14.95 -1.54 1.51
N LEU A 46 14.20 -0.45 1.75
CA LEU A 46 14.74 0.91 1.61
C LEU A 46 15.89 1.19 2.60
N GLU A 47 15.88 0.53 3.75
CA GLU A 47 16.91 0.64 4.79
C GLU A 47 17.98 -0.46 4.66
N ASN A 48 17.62 -1.60 4.07
CA ASN A 48 18.45 -2.78 3.94
C ASN A 48 18.34 -3.38 2.54
N GLU A 49 19.22 -2.95 1.64
CA GLU A 49 19.21 -3.37 0.23
C GLU A 49 19.41 -4.88 0.01
N ARG A 50 19.90 -5.62 1.03
CA ARG A 50 20.05 -7.08 0.96
C ARG A 50 18.76 -7.83 1.25
N ALA A 51 17.74 -7.17 1.79
CA ALA A 51 16.45 -7.79 2.05
C ALA A 51 15.74 -8.15 0.75
N THR A 52 15.00 -9.26 0.76
CA THR A 52 14.33 -9.78 -0.44
C THR A 52 12.87 -9.31 -0.50
N PRO A 53 12.34 -8.88 -1.66
CA PRO A 53 10.93 -8.56 -1.82
C PRO A 53 10.02 -9.76 -1.49
N ARG A 54 8.83 -9.47 -0.94
CA ARG A 54 7.77 -10.46 -0.73
C ARG A 54 6.48 -9.97 -1.38
N PRO A 55 6.35 -10.09 -2.72
CA PRO A 55 5.16 -9.62 -3.41
C PRO A 55 3.93 -10.42 -3.01
N VAL A 56 2.76 -9.78 -3.01
CA VAL A 56 1.47 -10.47 -2.86
C VAL A 56 1.18 -11.42 -4.03
N SER A 57 0.16 -12.26 -3.87
CA SER A 57 -0.29 -13.17 -4.93
C SER A 57 -0.84 -12.42 -6.16
N LYS A 58 -0.92 -13.11 -7.29
CA LYS A 58 -1.47 -12.55 -8.54
C LYS A 58 -2.95 -12.15 -8.41
N GLU A 59 -3.72 -12.84 -7.57
CA GLU A 59 -5.11 -12.45 -7.30
C GLU A 59 -5.19 -11.11 -6.56
N ILE A 60 -4.37 -10.94 -5.52
CA ILE A 60 -4.31 -9.68 -4.75
C ILE A 60 -3.80 -8.55 -5.66
N GLU A 61 -2.80 -8.82 -6.50
CA GLU A 61 -2.28 -7.85 -7.46
C GLU A 61 -3.36 -7.35 -8.43
N SER A 62 -4.20 -8.26 -8.93
CA SER A 62 -5.32 -7.90 -9.82
C SER A 62 -6.32 -6.97 -9.12
N LYS A 63 -6.60 -7.21 -7.83
CA LYS A 63 -7.47 -6.35 -7.02
C LYS A 63 -6.85 -4.97 -6.77
N ILE A 64 -5.55 -4.90 -6.49
CA ILE A 64 -4.82 -3.63 -6.33
C ILE A 64 -4.94 -2.80 -7.61
N LYS A 65 -4.69 -3.40 -8.78
CA LYS A 65 -4.82 -2.71 -10.08
C LYS A 65 -6.24 -2.22 -10.35
N TYR A 66 -7.24 -3.01 -9.99
CA TYR A 66 -8.63 -2.58 -10.10
C TYR A 66 -8.89 -1.36 -9.21
N ILE A 67 -8.46 -1.39 -7.94
CA ILE A 67 -8.64 -0.26 -7.02
C ILE A 67 -7.91 0.99 -7.50
N SER A 68 -6.69 0.89 -8.01
CA SER A 68 -5.96 2.06 -8.53
C SER A 68 -6.68 2.75 -9.70
N GLN A 69 -7.40 1.98 -10.52
CA GLN A 69 -8.27 2.54 -11.56
C GLN A 69 -9.51 3.21 -10.94
N GLN A 70 -10.12 2.59 -9.93
CA GLN A 70 -11.28 3.16 -9.24
C GLN A 70 -10.93 4.46 -8.50
N THR A 71 -9.77 4.56 -7.86
CA THR A 71 -9.35 5.77 -7.15
C THR A 71 -9.23 6.97 -8.09
N LEU A 72 -8.78 6.74 -9.33
CA LEU A 72 -8.74 7.78 -10.38
C LEU A 72 -10.15 8.20 -10.79
N LEU A 73 -11.05 7.23 -11.02
CA LEU A 73 -12.44 7.49 -11.43
C LEU A 73 -13.24 8.24 -10.36
N TYR A 74 -13.01 7.94 -9.08
CA TYR A 74 -13.72 8.57 -7.97
C TYR A 74 -13.03 9.84 -7.44
N HIS A 75 -11.96 10.31 -8.08
CA HIS A 75 -11.12 11.41 -7.58
C HIS A 75 -10.77 11.24 -6.10
N PHE A 76 -10.50 10.01 -5.69
CA PHE A 76 -10.24 9.66 -4.30
C PHE A 76 -8.96 10.36 -3.85
N LYS A 77 -9.06 11.14 -2.77
CA LYS A 77 -7.91 11.76 -2.13
C LYS A 77 -7.57 10.92 -0.90
N PRO A 78 -6.43 10.20 -0.90
CA PRO A 78 -5.99 9.46 0.28
C PRO A 78 -5.83 10.43 1.46
N TYR A 79 -6.25 10.01 2.65
CA TYR A 79 -6.12 10.82 3.87
C TYR A 79 -4.66 11.17 4.20
N TYR A 80 -3.74 10.33 3.72
CA TYR A 80 -2.31 10.50 3.85
C TYR A 80 -1.73 10.51 2.43
N GLU A 81 -1.25 11.67 1.99
CA GLU A 81 -0.63 11.82 0.67
C GLU A 81 0.77 11.20 0.60
N ASP A 82 1.43 11.07 1.76
CA ASP A 82 2.78 10.54 1.89
C ASP A 82 2.81 9.34 2.84
N PRO A 83 3.00 8.11 2.35
CA PRO A 83 3.07 6.91 3.19
C PRO A 83 4.35 6.84 4.03
N PHE A 84 5.29 7.79 3.86
CA PHE A 84 6.55 7.88 4.60
C PHE A 84 6.56 8.97 5.67
N LYS A 85 5.50 9.79 5.77
CA LYS A 85 5.35 10.71 6.90
C LYS A 85 4.95 9.94 8.15
N GLU A 86 5.82 9.96 9.16
CA GLU A 86 5.48 9.52 10.51
C GLU A 86 4.28 10.33 11.02
N GLU A 87 3.31 9.66 11.64
CA GLU A 87 2.27 10.32 12.39
C GLU A 87 2.95 11.05 13.55
N THR A 88 2.89 12.39 13.57
CA THR A 88 3.02 13.10 14.84
C THR A 88 1.86 12.64 15.69
N GLU A 89 2.14 11.77 16.67
CA GLU A 89 1.17 11.40 17.71
C GLU A 89 0.51 12.69 18.20
N ILE A 90 -0.80 12.82 18.00
CA ILE A 90 -1.56 13.82 18.73
C ILE A 90 -1.55 13.31 20.17
N ALA A 91 -0.59 13.83 20.94
CA ALA A 91 -0.50 13.61 22.38
C ALA A 91 -1.88 13.86 22.99
N SER A 92 -2.45 12.80 23.57
CA SER A 92 -3.69 12.84 24.33
C SER A 92 -3.44 13.35 25.74
#